data_AF-A0A1B1JY87-F1
#
_entry.id   AF-A0A1B1JY87-F1
#
_cell.length_a   1.000
_cell.length_b   1.000
_cell.length_c   1.000
_cell.angle_alpha   90.00
_cell.angle_beta   90.00
_cell.angle_gamma   90.00
#
_symmetry.space_group_name_H-M   'P 1'
#
loop_
_entity.id
_entity.type
_entity.pdbx_description
1 polymer ?
#
loop_
_entity_poly.entity_id
_entity_poly.type
_entity_poly.pdbx_seq_one_letter_code
_entity_poly.pdbx_strand_id
1 'polypeptide(L)'
;MSRAVSEALGRGDDAELGASVVKVLGTKTEGDIADLVEELAGEPEAGDDHFAELVRAGVMQRPGFTLRGGTSEILRGVIARGLGMR
;
A
#
# COMPACT_ATOMS: atom_id res chain seq x y z
N MET A 1 -0.45 -12.48 6.13
CA MET A 1 -1.53 -12.35 5.13
C MET A 1 -1.00 -12.29 3.70
N SER A 2 -0.10 -11.37 3.32
CA SER A 2 0.39 -11.31 1.92
C SER A 2 1.03 -12.61 1.44
N ARG A 3 1.84 -13.28 2.29
CA ARG A 3 2.43 -14.59 1.96
C ARG A 3 1.38 -15.66 1.63
N ALA A 4 0.31 -15.75 2.41
CA ALA A 4 -0.77 -16.72 2.17
C ALA A 4 -1.51 -16.42 0.85
N VAL A 5 -1.70 -15.14 0.52
CA VAL A 5 -2.24 -14.72 -0.80
C VAL A 5 -1.29 -15.14 -1.92
N SER A 6 0.01 -14.88 -1.80
CA SER A 6 1.01 -15.29 -2.79
C SER A 6 1.05 -16.82 -2.98
N GLU A 7 0.96 -17.58 -1.91
CA GLU A 7 0.91 -19.05 -1.96
C GLU A 7 -0.38 -19.55 -2.63
N ALA A 8 -1.54 -18.95 -2.33
CA ALA A 8 -2.81 -19.27 -2.98
C ALA A 8 -2.77 -18.97 -4.49
N LEU A 9 -2.28 -17.79 -4.87
CA LEU A 9 -2.06 -17.44 -6.28
C LEU A 9 -1.09 -18.40 -6.97
N GLY A 10 -0.02 -18.83 -6.28
CA GLY A 10 0.94 -19.80 -6.79
C GLY A 10 0.35 -21.19 -7.04
N ARG A 11 -0.72 -21.55 -6.31
CA ARG A 11 -1.49 -22.78 -6.55
C ARG A 11 -2.62 -22.62 -7.57
N GLY A 12 -2.90 -21.39 -8.03
CA GLY A 12 -4.04 -21.09 -8.89
C GLY A 12 -5.38 -21.03 -8.16
N ASP A 13 -5.37 -20.95 -6.82
CA ASP A 13 -6.58 -20.80 -6.02
C ASP A 13 -7.16 -19.39 -6.19
N ASP A 14 -8.47 -19.24 -5.96
CA ASP A 14 -9.09 -17.92 -5.86
C ASP A 14 -8.61 -17.20 -4.59
N ALA A 15 -7.94 -16.07 -4.79
CA ALA A 15 -7.43 -15.20 -3.74
C ALA A 15 -7.98 -13.77 -3.86
N GLU A 16 -9.05 -13.51 -4.62
CA GLU A 16 -9.53 -12.15 -4.94
C GLU A 16 -9.79 -11.32 -3.66
N LEU A 17 -10.53 -11.88 -2.70
CA LEU A 17 -10.84 -11.20 -1.44
C LEU A 17 -9.55 -10.92 -0.65
N GLY A 18 -8.71 -11.93 -0.47
CA GLY A 18 -7.46 -11.81 0.29
C GLY A 18 -6.49 -10.81 -0.34
N ALA A 19 -6.35 -10.84 -1.67
CA ALA A 19 -5.51 -9.92 -2.44
C ALA A 19 -6.02 -8.49 -2.35
N SER A 20 -7.35 -8.29 -2.42
CA SER A 20 -7.96 -6.97 -2.28
C SER A 20 -7.72 -6.38 -0.88
N VAL A 21 -7.87 -7.18 0.17
CA VAL A 21 -7.58 -6.77 1.56
C VAL A 21 -6.10 -6.42 1.71
N VAL A 22 -5.20 -7.29 1.26
CA VAL A 22 -3.74 -7.06 1.33
C VAL A 22 -3.35 -5.80 0.58
N LYS A 23 -3.93 -5.54 -0.59
CA LYS A 23 -3.64 -4.35 -1.38
C LYS A 23 -4.06 -3.08 -0.65
N VAL A 24 -5.30 -3.01 -0.14
CA VAL A 24 -5.79 -1.82 0.60
C VAL A 24 -4.97 -1.55 1.86
N LEU A 25 -4.70 -2.60 2.66
CA LEU A 25 -3.92 -2.45 3.89
C LEU A 25 -2.45 -2.12 3.60
N GLY A 26 -1.86 -2.75 2.59
CA GLY A 26 -0.47 -2.53 2.20
C GLY A 26 -0.24 -1.09 1.76
N THR A 27 -1.04 -0.58 0.83
CA THR A 27 -0.86 0.79 0.31
C THR A 27 -1.14 1.85 1.37
N LYS A 28 -2.09 1.59 2.28
CA LYS A 28 -2.31 2.46 3.44
C LYS A 28 -1.10 2.44 4.37
N THR A 29 -0.59 1.26 4.73
CA THR A 29 0.55 1.12 5.65
C THR A 29 1.80 1.77 5.09
N GLU A 30 2.14 1.53 3.82
CA GLU A 30 3.26 2.18 3.14
C GLU A 30 3.12 3.71 3.14
N GLY A 31 1.89 4.18 2.90
CA GLY A 31 1.59 5.61 2.94
C GLY A 31 1.74 6.21 4.34
N ASP A 32 1.23 5.54 5.37
CA ASP A 32 1.33 5.97 6.77
C ASP A 32 2.80 6.01 7.22
N ILE A 33 3.64 5.06 6.77
CA ILE A 33 5.09 5.05 7.04
C ILE A 33 5.77 6.25 6.38
N ALA A 34 5.49 6.51 5.10
CA ALA A 34 6.10 7.62 4.39
C ALA A 34 5.73 8.98 5.01
N ASP A 35 4.46 9.17 5.41
CA ASP A 35 4.01 10.35 6.14
C ASP A 35 4.77 10.53 7.46
N LEU A 36 4.84 9.46 8.26
CA LEU A 36 5.49 9.52 9.57
C LEU A 36 6.99 9.83 9.42
N VAL A 37 7.65 9.24 8.43
CA VAL A 37 9.07 9.52 8.20
C VAL A 37 9.27 10.96 7.72
N GLU A 38 8.41 11.49 6.85
CA GLU A 38 8.45 12.91 6.44
C GLU A 38 8.26 13.86 7.63
N GLU A 39 7.32 13.54 8.52
CA GLU A 39 7.08 14.31 9.75
C GLU A 39 8.29 14.29 10.69
N LEU A 40 8.94 13.13 10.86
CA LEU A 40 10.08 12.95 11.76
C LEU A 40 11.41 13.45 11.18
N ALA A 41 11.56 13.47 9.85
CA ALA A 41 12.80 13.85 9.18
C ALA A 41 13.16 15.34 9.37
N GLY A 42 12.15 16.21 9.56
CA GLY A 42 12.37 17.64 9.78
C GLY A 42 13.10 18.34 8.61
N GLU A 43 13.80 19.43 8.91
CA GLU A 43 14.65 20.09 7.91
C GLU A 43 15.94 19.28 7.70
N PRO A 44 16.33 19.00 6.44
CA PRO A 44 17.54 18.24 6.17
C PRO A 44 18.78 18.99 6.69
N GLU A 45 19.60 18.29 7.48
CA GLU A 45 20.90 18.80 7.89
C GLU A 45 21.82 18.95 6.66
N ALA A 46 22.69 19.97 6.67
CA ALA A 46 23.59 20.22 5.56
C ALA A 46 24.52 19.02 5.33
N GLY A 47 24.33 18.33 4.20
CA GLY A 47 25.12 17.16 3.80
C GLY A 47 24.40 15.82 3.92
N ASP A 48 23.16 15.76 4.42
CA ASP A 48 22.32 14.54 4.41
C ASP A 48 21.31 14.53 3.24
N ASP A 49 21.85 14.60 2.02
CA ASP A 49 21.03 14.66 0.80
C ASP A 49 20.33 13.32 0.52
N HIS A 50 20.96 12.19 0.84
CA HIS A 50 20.46 10.87 0.44
C HIS A 50 19.19 10.45 1.19
N PHE A 51 19.15 10.62 2.52
CA PHE A 51 17.96 10.28 3.29
C PHE A 51 16.78 11.18 2.89
N ALA A 52 17.02 12.49 2.76
CA ALA A 52 16.00 13.45 2.32
C ALA A 52 15.46 13.15 0.90
N GLU A 53 16.29 12.65 -0.01
CA GLU A 53 15.88 12.17 -1.33
C GLU A 53 14.97 10.94 -1.24
N LEU A 54 15.31 9.96 -0.39
CA LEU A 54 14.50 8.75 -0.20
C LEU A 54 13.11 9.07 0.38
N VAL A 55 13.05 9.97 1.37
CA VAL A 55 11.78 10.42 1.96
C VAL A 55 10.90 11.08 0.89
N ARG A 56 11.46 12.04 0.12
CA ARG A 56 10.74 12.69 -0.98
C ARG A 56 10.26 11.69 -2.04
N ALA A 57 11.12 10.75 -2.43
CA ALA A 57 10.75 9.72 -3.40
C ALA A 57 9.61 8.84 -2.89
N GLY A 58 9.63 8.47 -1.61
CA GLY A 58 8.58 7.73 -0.93
C GLY A 58 7.24 8.45 -0.99
N VAL A 59 7.20 9.70 -0.52
CA VAL A 59 5.99 10.55 -0.50
C VAL A 59 5.41 10.72 -1.91
N MET A 60 6.26 11.01 -2.90
CA MET A 60 5.84 11.23 -4.28
C MET A 60 5.25 9.99 -4.96
N GLN A 61 5.66 8.77 -4.57
CA GLN A 61 5.16 7.54 -5.19
C GLN A 61 3.78 7.10 -4.67
N ARG A 62 3.38 7.51 -3.47
CA ARG A 62 2.17 7.04 -2.78
C ARG A 62 0.89 7.09 -3.62
N PRO A 63 0.58 8.20 -4.34
CA PRO A 63 -0.68 8.28 -5.09
C PRO A 63 -0.79 7.19 -6.16
N GLY A 64 0.34 6.76 -6.74
CA GLY A 64 0.36 5.71 -7.75
C GLY A 64 -0.08 4.34 -7.21
N PHE A 65 0.21 4.05 -5.94
CA PHE A 65 -0.09 2.76 -5.34
C PHE A 65 -1.57 2.55 -5.04
N THR A 66 -2.33 3.63 -4.82
CA THR A 66 -3.78 3.59 -4.60
C THR A 66 -4.60 3.67 -5.88
N LEU A 67 -3.96 3.73 -7.06
CA LEU A 67 -4.64 3.76 -8.37
C LEU A 67 -4.42 2.47 -9.16
N ARG A 68 -3.18 1.98 -9.18
CA ARG A 68 -2.80 0.78 -9.95
C ARG A 68 -3.27 -0.49 -9.24
N GLY A 69 -3.92 -1.38 -9.99
CA GLY A 69 -4.52 -2.60 -9.44
C GLY A 69 -5.90 -2.37 -8.82
N GLY A 70 -6.56 -1.25 -9.14
CA GLY A 70 -7.86 -0.87 -8.60
C GLY A 70 -7.72 0.22 -7.54
N THR A 71 -8.63 1.19 -7.55
CA THR A 71 -8.61 2.23 -6.52
C THR A 71 -9.02 1.67 -5.16
N SER A 72 -8.63 2.36 -4.08
CA SER A 72 -9.02 1.97 -2.72
C SER A 72 -10.55 1.80 -2.57
N GLU A 73 -11.34 2.66 -3.22
CA GLU A 73 -12.81 2.60 -3.22
C GLU A 73 -13.31 1.36 -3.98
N ILE A 74 -12.73 1.07 -5.14
CA ILE A 74 -13.08 -0.12 -5.93
C ILE A 74 -12.75 -1.40 -5.15
N LEU A 75 -11.56 -1.47 -4.55
CA LEU A 75 -11.14 -2.63 -3.75
C LEU A 75 -11.98 -2.80 -2.49
N ARG A 76 -12.38 -1.71 -1.81
CA ARG A 76 -13.38 -1.78 -0.72
C ARG A 76 -14.71 -2.35 -1.20
N GLY A 77 -15.13 -2.02 -2.42
CA GLY A 77 -16.27 -2.65 -3.06
C GLY A 77 -16.09 -4.15 -3.27
N VAL A 78 -14.94 -4.60 -3.79
CA VAL A 78 -14.61 -6.03 -3.95
C VAL A 78 -14.68 -6.75 -2.61
N ILE A 79 -14.05 -6.19 -1.58
CA ILE A 79 -14.06 -6.72 -0.21
C ILE A 79 -15.50 -6.87 0.30
N ALA A 80 -16.35 -5.86 0.13
CA ALA A 80 -17.75 -5.92 0.55
C ALA A 80 -18.54 -7.04 -0.15
N ARG A 81 -18.27 -7.36 -1.43
CA ARG A 81 -18.89 -8.55 -2.08
C ARG A 81 -18.39 -9.84 -1.48
N GLY A 82 -17.07 -9.97 -1.34
CA GLY A 82 -16.46 -11.20 -0.82
C GLY A 82 -16.93 -11.53 0.59
N LEU A 83 -17.38 -10.52 1.35
CA LEU A 83 -17.95 -10.67 2.69
C LEU A 83 -19.48 -10.77 2.72
N GLY A 84 -20.17 -10.77 1.57
CA GLY A 84 -21.64 -10.87 1.51
C GLY A 84 -22.38 -9.64 2.06
N MET A 85 -21.75 -8.47 2.08
CA MET A 85 -22.33 -7.23 2.63
C MET A 85 -23.20 -6.46 1.63
N ARG A 86 -23.43 -7.04 0.44
CA ARG A 86 -24.27 -6.50 -0.62
C ARG A 86 -24.80 -7.60 -1.53
#